data_AF-A0A194R0P8-F1
#
_entry.id   AF-A0A194R0P8-F1
#
_cell.length_a   1.000
_cell.length_b   1.000
_cell.length_c   1.000
_cell.angle_alpha   90.00
_cell.angle_beta   90.00
_cell.angle_gamma   90.00
#
_symmetry.space_group_name_H-M   'P 1'
#
loop_
_entity.id
_entity.type
_entity.pdbx_description
1 polymer ?
#
loop_
_entity_poly.entity_id
_entity_poly.type
_entity_poly.pdbx_seq_one_letter_code
_entity_poly.pdbx_strand_id
1 'polypeptide(L)'
;MKNAAYGLMQKPRQIFSLNSNNALLEFLLEGTPMVKEHLLDSRKEVDRQLKNCCEMFIKHATEILAGPIVDFIEKKVQTPTAAETKEKVLPEEIAVAVKEAQRRIKAHLAPLQRSMQLYLANKETEFILFRPIRNNVVGYFIQVEQFLTNSGYTYEDTLIVACPTPEQVSVFISSASLISYNEPVLPYGKKRKTSTARKPNVANIKESNVESASNPVP
;
A
#
# COMPACT_ATOMS: atom_id res chain seq x y z
N MET A 1 -26.57 -24.02 -36.01
CA MET A 1 -26.58 -23.92 -34.53
C MET A 1 -27.70 -23.05 -33.97
N LYS A 2 -27.75 -21.72 -34.17
CA LYS A 2 -28.81 -20.87 -33.54
C LYS A 2 -30.22 -21.27 -33.98
N ASN A 3 -30.45 -21.52 -35.26
CA ASN A 3 -31.79 -21.80 -35.80
C ASN A 3 -32.42 -23.10 -35.26
N ALA A 4 -31.65 -24.18 -35.10
CA ALA A 4 -32.13 -25.45 -34.54
C ALA A 4 -32.46 -25.34 -33.03
N ALA A 5 -31.64 -24.62 -32.26
CA ALA A 5 -31.92 -24.31 -30.85
C ALA A 5 -33.18 -23.44 -30.70
N TYR A 6 -33.32 -22.42 -31.54
CA TYR A 6 -34.53 -21.59 -31.59
C TYR A 6 -35.76 -22.41 -32.01
N GLY A 7 -35.61 -23.36 -32.93
CA GLY A 7 -36.66 -24.30 -33.34
C GLY A 7 -37.15 -25.18 -32.19
N LEU A 8 -36.23 -25.71 -31.38
CA LEU A 8 -36.57 -26.50 -30.18
C LEU A 8 -37.35 -25.67 -29.15
N MET A 9 -36.94 -24.41 -28.91
CA MET A 9 -37.59 -23.52 -27.95
C MET A 9 -38.96 -23.01 -28.42
N GLN A 10 -39.12 -22.73 -29.72
CA GLN A 10 -40.37 -22.18 -30.26
C GLN A 10 -41.44 -23.26 -30.51
N LYS A 11 -41.06 -24.54 -30.62
CA LYS A 11 -41.98 -25.63 -30.96
C LYS A 11 -42.02 -26.74 -29.89
N PRO A 12 -42.49 -26.44 -28.66
CA PRO A 12 -42.47 -27.40 -27.53
C PRO A 12 -43.31 -28.66 -27.78
N ARG A 13 -44.34 -28.57 -28.63
CA ARG A 13 -45.20 -29.71 -29.00
C ARG A 13 -44.56 -30.66 -30.01
N GLN A 14 -43.48 -30.26 -30.67
CA GLN A 14 -42.81 -31.05 -31.71
C GLN A 14 -41.53 -31.73 -31.20
N ILE A 15 -41.14 -31.49 -29.94
CA ILE A 15 -39.96 -32.06 -29.28
C ILE A 15 -39.98 -33.60 -29.30
N PHE A 16 -41.14 -34.21 -29.09
CA PHE A 16 -41.30 -35.67 -29.06
C PHE A 16 -42.21 -36.19 -30.18
N SER A 17 -42.41 -35.42 -31.24
CA SER A 17 -43.23 -35.88 -32.36
C SER A 17 -42.52 -37.02 -33.09
N LEU A 18 -43.20 -38.15 -33.29
CA LEU A 18 -42.67 -39.33 -34.01
C LEU A 18 -42.77 -39.17 -35.54
N ASN A 19 -42.73 -37.93 -36.02
CA ASN A 19 -42.77 -37.56 -37.44
C ASN A 19 -41.40 -36.99 -37.85
N SER A 20 -41.14 -36.85 -39.14
CA SER A 20 -39.88 -36.32 -39.70
C SER A 20 -39.55 -34.87 -39.28
N ASN A 21 -40.48 -34.16 -38.65
CA ASN A 21 -40.31 -32.81 -38.09
C ASN A 21 -40.05 -32.82 -36.57
N ASN A 22 -39.18 -33.72 -36.09
CA ASN A 22 -38.85 -33.79 -34.68
C ASN A 22 -37.79 -32.72 -34.32
N ALA A 23 -38.23 -31.69 -33.58
CA ALA A 23 -37.39 -30.56 -33.22
C ALA A 23 -36.22 -30.94 -32.27
N LEU A 24 -36.38 -32.01 -31.48
CA LEU A 24 -35.29 -32.54 -30.64
C LEU A 24 -34.23 -33.24 -31.50
N LEU A 25 -34.67 -34.01 -32.50
CA LEU A 25 -33.77 -34.68 -33.43
C LEU A 25 -32.99 -33.66 -34.26
N GLU A 26 -33.67 -32.66 -34.82
CA GLU A 26 -33.04 -31.54 -35.56
C GLU A 26 -32.03 -30.79 -34.67
N PHE A 27 -32.36 -30.54 -33.40
CA PHE A 27 -31.43 -29.96 -32.44
C PHE A 27 -30.23 -30.86 -32.12
N LEU A 28 -30.41 -32.18 -32.00
CA LEU A 28 -29.30 -33.11 -31.76
C LEU A 28 -28.41 -33.29 -33.00
N LEU A 29 -28.99 -33.33 -34.19
CA LEU A 29 -28.26 -33.51 -35.46
C LEU A 29 -27.57 -32.21 -35.92
N GLU A 30 -28.21 -31.05 -35.82
CA GLU A 30 -27.69 -29.77 -36.35
C GLU A 30 -27.28 -28.74 -35.27
N GLY A 31 -27.65 -29.01 -34.02
CA GLY A 31 -27.50 -28.10 -32.89
C GLY A 31 -26.64 -28.62 -31.74
N THR A 32 -25.97 -29.78 -31.90
CA THR A 32 -25.09 -30.32 -30.85
C THR A 32 -24.11 -29.22 -30.39
N PRO A 33 -24.19 -28.78 -29.12
CA PRO A 33 -23.31 -27.73 -28.62
C PRO A 33 -21.88 -28.25 -28.64
N MET A 34 -21.04 -27.64 -29.47
CA MET A 34 -19.60 -27.93 -29.43
C MET A 34 -19.06 -27.39 -28.11
N VAL A 35 -18.70 -28.29 -27.19
CA VAL A 35 -18.00 -27.94 -25.96
C VAL A 35 -16.62 -27.43 -26.37
N LYS A 36 -16.46 -26.11 -26.33
CA LYS A 36 -15.18 -25.47 -26.59
C LYS A 36 -14.45 -25.36 -25.25
N GLU A 37 -13.62 -26.35 -24.94
CA GLU A 37 -12.78 -26.31 -23.76
C GLU A 37 -11.80 -25.16 -23.87
N HIS A 38 -11.89 -24.19 -22.96
CA HIS A 38 -10.87 -23.18 -22.81
C HIS A 38 -9.78 -23.76 -21.92
N LEU A 39 -8.70 -24.23 -22.52
CA LEU A 39 -7.48 -24.63 -21.81
C LEU A 39 -6.84 -23.35 -21.24
N LEU A 40 -7.34 -22.89 -20.10
CA LEU A 40 -6.71 -21.81 -19.35
C LEU A 40 -5.45 -22.37 -18.68
N ASP A 41 -4.31 -21.81 -19.05
CA ASP A 41 -3.05 -22.08 -18.38
C ASP A 41 -3.16 -21.63 -16.92
N SER A 42 -3.35 -22.60 -16.02
CA SER A 42 -3.54 -22.35 -14.59
C SER A 42 -2.34 -21.63 -13.98
N ARG A 43 -1.12 -21.85 -14.52
CA ARG A 43 0.07 -21.14 -14.05
C ARG A 43 0.00 -19.67 -14.42
N LYS A 44 -0.34 -19.37 -15.68
CA LYS A 44 -0.51 -17.99 -16.14
C LYS A 44 -1.57 -17.25 -15.34
N GLU A 45 -2.67 -17.93 -14.99
CA GLU A 45 -3.74 -17.34 -14.17
C GLU A 45 -3.27 -17.05 -12.74
N VAL A 46 -2.56 -17.98 -12.11
CA VAL A 46 -1.99 -17.78 -10.78
C VAL A 46 -0.99 -16.61 -10.77
N ASP A 47 -0.11 -16.54 -11.77
CA ASP A 47 0.86 -15.43 -11.89
C ASP A 47 0.16 -14.08 -12.09
N ARG A 48 -0.92 -14.06 -12.89
CA ARG A 48 -1.76 -12.88 -13.08
C ARG A 48 -2.40 -12.42 -11.77
N GLN A 49 -3.00 -13.35 -11.03
CA GLN A 49 -3.63 -13.03 -9.74
C GLN A 49 -2.60 -12.58 -8.70
N LEU A 50 -1.44 -13.23 -8.65
CA LEU A 50 -0.35 -12.83 -7.76
C LEU A 50 0.08 -11.39 -8.04
N LYS A 51 0.32 -11.05 -9.31
CA LYS A 51 0.67 -9.68 -9.71
C LYS A 51 -0.42 -8.68 -9.29
N ASN A 52 -1.68 -8.99 -9.56
CA ASN A 52 -2.80 -8.13 -9.20
C ASN A 52 -2.89 -7.92 -7.68
N CYS A 53 -2.73 -8.98 -6.88
CA CYS A 53 -2.71 -8.88 -5.42
C CYS A 53 -1.56 -8.00 -4.91
N CYS A 54 -0.37 -8.12 -5.51
CA CYS A 54 0.77 -7.26 -5.18
C CYS A 54 0.48 -5.78 -5.51
N GLU A 55 -0.08 -5.49 -6.69
CA GLU A 55 -0.45 -4.12 -7.09
C GLU A 55 -1.52 -3.53 -6.17
N MET A 56 -2.55 -4.32 -5.84
CA MET A 56 -3.57 -3.93 -4.87
C MET A 56 -2.98 -3.66 -3.49
N PHE A 57 -2.09 -4.54 -3.00
CA PHE A 57 -1.42 -4.35 -1.72
C PHE A 57 -0.63 -3.04 -1.69
N ILE A 58 0.15 -2.75 -2.74
CA ILE A 58 0.92 -1.51 -2.87
C ILE A 58 -0.03 -0.30 -2.80
N LYS A 59 -1.13 -0.33 -3.57
CA LYS A 59 -2.12 0.76 -3.56
C LYS A 59 -2.74 0.97 -2.18
N HIS A 60 -3.19 -0.10 -1.52
CA HIS A 60 -3.79 -0.01 -0.20
C HIS A 60 -2.79 0.46 0.87
N ALA A 61 -1.56 -0.04 0.84
CA ALA A 61 -0.51 0.39 1.77
C ALA A 61 -0.17 1.87 1.59
N THR A 62 -0.06 2.33 0.35
CA THR A 62 0.14 3.74 0.03
C THR A 62 -1.04 4.60 0.51
N GLU A 63 -2.28 4.16 0.32
CA GLU A 63 -3.49 4.86 0.78
C GLU A 63 -3.56 4.98 2.30
N ILE A 64 -3.18 3.92 3.02
CA ILE A 64 -3.10 3.96 4.50
C ILE A 64 -2.12 5.03 4.97
N LEU A 65 -1.00 5.20 4.27
CA LEU A 65 0.06 6.13 4.65
C LEU A 65 -0.21 7.57 4.20
N ALA A 66 -0.65 7.76 2.96
CA ALA A 66 -0.71 9.06 2.30
C ALA A 66 -2.11 9.44 1.78
N GLY A 67 -3.15 8.66 2.07
CA GLY A 67 -4.53 8.88 1.63
C GLY A 67 -5.04 10.33 1.73
N PRO A 68 -4.80 11.07 2.83
CA PRO A 68 -5.21 12.47 2.93
C PRO A 68 -4.63 13.38 1.83
N ILE A 69 -3.38 13.13 1.42
CA ILE A 69 -2.74 13.86 0.32
C ILE A 69 -3.26 13.35 -1.03
N VAL A 70 -3.50 12.05 -1.18
CA VAL A 70 -4.07 11.47 -2.41
C VAL A 70 -5.45 12.07 -2.68
N ASP A 71 -6.34 12.05 -1.69
CA ASP A 71 -7.66 12.67 -1.73
C ASP A 71 -7.58 14.17 -2.09
N PHE A 72 -6.63 14.88 -1.50
CA PHE A 72 -6.42 16.30 -1.78
C PHE A 72 -6.01 16.54 -3.24
N ILE A 73 -5.03 15.78 -3.75
CA ILE A 73 -4.55 15.90 -5.12
C ILE A 73 -5.67 15.58 -6.12
N GLU A 74 -6.42 14.49 -5.92
CA GLU A 74 -7.49 14.09 -6.84
C GLU A 74 -8.64 15.11 -6.88
N LYS A 75 -9.03 15.68 -5.72
CA LYS A 75 -10.18 16.59 -5.60
C LYS A 75 -9.88 18.05 -5.92
N LYS A 76 -8.64 18.50 -5.70
CA LYS A 76 -8.30 19.95 -5.76
C LYS A 76 -7.22 20.26 -6.79
N VAL A 77 -6.40 19.28 -7.18
CA VAL A 77 -5.32 19.49 -8.17
C VAL A 77 -5.71 18.94 -9.54
N GLN A 78 -6.38 17.77 -9.61
CA GLN A 78 -6.64 17.06 -10.87
C GLN A 78 -8.04 17.24 -11.46
N THR A 79 -9.01 17.80 -10.72
CA THR A 79 -10.35 18.09 -11.22
C THR A 79 -10.48 19.58 -11.58
N PRO A 80 -10.19 19.98 -12.83
CA PRO A 80 -10.44 21.34 -13.30
C PRO A 80 -11.92 21.48 -13.64
N THR A 81 -12.79 21.65 -12.65
CA THR A 81 -14.15 22.14 -12.95
C THR A 81 -14.05 23.58 -13.45
N ALA A 82 -14.38 23.74 -14.73
CA ALA A 82 -14.10 24.87 -15.62
C ALA A 82 -14.84 26.19 -15.32
N ALA A 83 -15.00 26.58 -14.05
CA ALA A 83 -15.64 27.86 -13.69
C ALA A 83 -14.96 28.63 -12.54
N GLU A 84 -14.00 28.04 -11.82
CA GLU A 84 -13.35 28.69 -10.66
C GLU A 84 -11.83 28.67 -10.81
N THR A 85 -11.36 29.31 -11.87
CA THR A 85 -9.98 29.78 -11.94
C THR A 85 -9.78 30.78 -10.79
N LYS A 86 -9.10 30.38 -9.70
CA LYS A 86 -8.65 31.20 -8.54
C LYS A 86 -9.54 31.25 -7.28
N GLU A 87 -10.27 30.21 -6.90
CA GLU A 87 -10.40 30.02 -5.44
C GLU A 87 -9.10 29.36 -4.96
N LYS A 88 -8.13 30.20 -4.56
CA LYS A 88 -6.88 29.77 -3.95
C LYS A 88 -7.27 28.80 -2.82
N VAL A 89 -6.99 27.52 -3.01
CA VAL A 89 -7.03 26.55 -1.91
C VAL A 89 -6.29 27.19 -0.74
N LEU A 90 -6.94 27.31 0.42
CA LEU A 90 -6.28 27.98 1.54
C LEU A 90 -5.03 27.19 1.92
N PRO A 91 -3.89 27.85 2.19
CA PRO A 91 -2.68 27.16 2.60
C PRO A 91 -2.91 26.32 3.87
N GLU A 92 -3.87 26.71 4.72
CA GLU A 92 -4.28 25.93 5.88
C GLU A 92 -4.89 24.57 5.51
N GLU A 93 -5.67 24.46 4.43
CA GLU A 93 -6.26 23.19 3.99
C GLU A 93 -5.17 22.21 3.53
N ILE A 94 -4.17 22.73 2.80
CA ILE A 94 -3.00 21.96 2.37
C ILE A 94 -2.19 21.52 3.60
N ALA A 95 -1.98 22.44 4.56
CA ALA A 95 -1.29 22.14 5.81
C ALA A 95 -1.97 21.00 6.59
N VAL A 96 -3.30 20.98 6.64
CA VAL A 96 -4.08 19.92 7.29
C VAL A 96 -3.85 18.58 6.59
N ALA A 97 -3.93 18.53 5.26
CA ALA A 97 -3.69 17.31 4.50
C ALA A 97 -2.26 16.77 4.71
N VAL A 98 -1.26 17.66 4.66
CA VAL A 98 0.16 17.32 4.88
C VAL A 98 0.38 16.80 6.31
N LYS A 99 -0.11 17.50 7.33
CA LYS A 99 0.04 17.11 8.74
C LYS A 99 -0.65 15.77 9.02
N GLU A 100 -1.83 15.56 8.46
CA GLU A 100 -2.58 14.32 8.64
C GLU A 100 -1.88 13.14 7.94
N ALA A 101 -1.31 13.33 6.74
CA ALA A 101 -0.49 12.30 6.10
C ALA A 101 0.78 11.99 6.91
N GLN A 102 1.50 13.00 7.41
CA GLN A 102 2.64 12.78 8.31
C GLN A 102 2.25 12.00 9.57
N ARG A 103 1.07 12.30 10.16
CA ARG A 103 0.52 11.57 11.30
C ARG A 103 0.22 10.11 10.95
N ARG A 104 -0.41 9.86 9.80
CA ARG A 104 -0.70 8.50 9.33
C ARG A 104 0.55 7.69 9.06
N ILE A 105 1.57 8.27 8.44
CA ILE A 105 2.86 7.60 8.26
C ILE A 105 3.44 7.22 9.63
N LYS A 106 3.48 8.14 10.61
CA LYS A 106 3.95 7.83 11.98
C LYS A 106 3.17 6.69 12.64
N ALA A 107 1.85 6.65 12.46
CA ALA A 107 0.97 5.69 13.11
C ALA A 107 0.99 4.30 12.45
N HIS A 108 1.02 4.24 11.12
CA HIS A 108 0.74 3.01 10.37
C HIS A 108 1.97 2.39 9.70
N LEU A 109 3.09 3.12 9.57
CA LEU A 109 4.29 2.59 8.91
C LEU A 109 4.88 1.39 9.64
N ALA A 110 5.08 1.47 10.97
CA ALA A 110 5.63 0.36 11.74
C ALA A 110 4.69 -0.87 11.76
N PRO A 111 3.35 -0.73 11.98
CA PRO A 111 2.42 -1.85 11.82
C PRO A 111 2.42 -2.49 10.44
N LEU A 112 2.50 -1.68 9.37
CA LEU A 112 2.57 -2.17 7.99
C LEU A 112 3.83 -3.04 7.79
N GLN A 113 5.00 -2.52 8.18
CA GLN A 113 6.27 -3.24 8.05
C GLN A 113 6.31 -4.50 8.89
N ARG A 114 5.79 -4.45 10.12
CA ARG A 114 5.68 -5.65 10.97
C ARG A 114 4.79 -6.72 10.34
N SER A 115 3.71 -6.31 9.68
CA SER A 115 2.84 -7.25 8.96
C SER A 115 3.55 -7.85 7.75
N MET A 116 4.29 -7.04 6.99
CA MET A 116 5.12 -7.55 5.88
C MET A 116 6.15 -8.57 6.38
N GLN A 117 6.86 -8.29 7.48
CA GLN A 117 7.82 -9.23 8.08
C GLN A 117 7.18 -10.51 8.63
N LEU A 118 5.94 -10.42 9.13
CA LEU A 118 5.19 -11.58 9.63
C LEU A 118 4.78 -12.54 8.51
N TYR A 119 4.30 -12.00 7.39
CA TYR A 119 3.67 -12.79 6.32
C TYR A 119 4.60 -13.06 5.13
N LEU A 120 5.66 -12.27 4.95
CA LEU A 120 6.66 -12.48 3.91
C LEU A 120 7.90 -13.14 4.52
N ALA A 121 8.23 -14.34 4.05
CA ALA A 121 9.37 -15.10 4.55
C ALA A 121 10.73 -14.51 4.13
N ASN A 122 10.77 -13.76 3.02
CA ASN A 122 12.00 -13.25 2.42
C ASN A 122 12.07 -11.71 2.47
N LYS A 123 13.17 -11.18 3.01
CA LYS A 123 13.48 -9.75 3.06
C LYS A 123 13.55 -9.10 1.67
N GLU A 124 14.00 -9.84 0.66
CA GLU A 124 14.03 -9.33 -0.72
C GLU A 124 12.61 -9.06 -1.23
N THR A 125 11.66 -9.95 -0.94
CA THR A 125 10.25 -9.76 -1.31
C THR A 125 9.63 -8.58 -0.57
N GLU A 126 9.95 -8.42 0.72
CA GLU A 126 9.56 -7.22 1.48
C GLU A 126 10.10 -5.95 0.82
N PHE A 127 11.38 -5.93 0.45
CA PHE A 127 12.00 -4.78 -0.21
C PHE A 127 11.37 -4.47 -1.57
N ILE A 128 11.14 -5.49 -2.41
CA ILE A 128 10.51 -5.36 -3.73
C ILE A 128 9.12 -4.74 -3.61
N LEU A 129 8.31 -5.15 -2.62
CA LEU A 129 6.97 -4.62 -2.39
C LEU A 129 6.98 -3.25 -1.70
N PHE A 130 7.91 -3.01 -0.79
CA PHE A 130 7.96 -1.76 -0.02
C PHE A 130 8.55 -0.59 -0.81
N ARG A 131 9.50 -0.85 -1.71
CA ARG A 131 10.11 0.17 -2.57
C ARG A 131 9.07 1.01 -3.35
N PRO A 132 8.11 0.44 -4.09
CA PRO A 132 7.09 1.22 -4.78
C PRO A 132 6.17 1.97 -3.80
N ILE A 133 5.84 1.39 -2.64
CA ILE A 133 5.04 2.08 -1.61
C ILE A 133 5.75 3.37 -1.17
N ARG A 134 7.03 3.29 -0.81
CA ARG A 134 7.84 4.45 -0.43
C ARG A 134 7.90 5.49 -1.54
N ASN A 135 8.18 5.05 -2.77
CA ASN A 135 8.31 5.96 -3.91
C ASN A 135 6.99 6.69 -4.21
N ASN A 136 5.84 6.01 -4.11
CA ASN A 136 4.54 6.63 -4.30
C ASN A 136 4.27 7.70 -3.23
N VAL A 137 4.51 7.38 -1.95
CA VAL A 137 4.32 8.33 -0.85
C VAL A 137 5.18 9.58 -1.07
N VAL A 138 6.47 9.41 -1.35
CA VAL A 138 7.38 10.55 -1.65
C VAL A 138 6.89 11.31 -2.88
N GLY A 139 6.44 10.61 -3.93
CA GLY A 139 5.89 11.21 -5.14
C GLY A 139 4.67 12.10 -4.91
N TYR A 140 3.81 11.76 -3.94
CA TYR A 140 2.67 12.61 -3.59
C TYR A 140 3.11 13.90 -2.88
N PHE A 141 4.11 13.86 -2.00
CA PHE A 141 4.66 15.09 -1.40
C PHE A 141 5.33 15.98 -2.45
N ILE A 142 6.04 15.39 -3.43
CA ILE A 142 6.59 16.13 -4.58
C ILE A 142 5.46 16.83 -5.36
N GLN A 143 4.34 16.15 -5.62
CA GLN A 143 3.21 16.76 -6.33
C GLN A 143 2.60 17.94 -5.57
N VAL A 144 2.50 17.85 -4.24
CA VAL A 144 2.05 18.98 -3.39
C VAL A 144 3.04 20.14 -3.47
N GLU A 145 4.34 19.89 -3.37
CA GLU A 145 5.38 20.92 -3.47
C GLU A 145 5.37 21.62 -4.86
N GLN A 146 5.23 20.84 -5.92
CA GLN A 146 5.07 21.36 -7.29
C GLN A 146 3.80 22.20 -7.42
N PHE A 147 2.69 21.76 -6.83
CA PHE A 147 1.44 22.52 -6.81
C PHE A 147 1.59 23.87 -6.10
N LEU A 148 2.30 23.90 -4.96
CA LEU A 148 2.58 25.14 -4.23
C LEU A 148 3.43 26.11 -5.07
N THR A 149 4.47 25.59 -5.73
CA THR A 149 5.37 26.38 -6.57
C THR A 149 4.65 26.96 -7.79
N ASN A 150 3.83 26.14 -8.47
CA ASN A 150 3.14 26.53 -9.70
C ASN A 150 1.96 27.48 -9.44
N SER A 151 1.35 27.43 -8.26
CA SER A 151 0.17 28.26 -7.91
C SER A 151 0.52 29.65 -7.38
N GLY A 152 1.81 29.98 -7.26
CA GLY A 152 2.27 31.31 -6.84
C GLY A 152 1.95 31.66 -5.39
N TYR A 153 2.01 30.67 -4.48
CA TYR A 153 1.90 30.91 -3.04
C TYR A 153 3.08 31.75 -2.54
N THR A 154 2.82 32.59 -1.54
CA THR A 154 3.87 33.41 -0.93
C THR A 154 4.79 32.56 -0.05
N TYR A 155 5.92 33.14 0.37
CA TYR A 155 6.81 32.48 1.32
C TYR A 155 6.12 32.16 2.65
N GLU A 156 5.29 33.09 3.15
CA GLU A 156 4.49 32.92 4.38
C GLU A 156 3.46 31.79 4.22
N ASP A 157 2.78 31.72 3.07
CA ASP A 157 1.84 30.62 2.79
C ASP A 157 2.55 29.26 2.80
N THR A 158 3.75 29.19 2.22
CA THR A 158 4.56 27.96 2.19
C THR A 158 5.01 27.54 3.59
N LEU A 159 5.35 28.51 4.45
CA LEU A 159 5.66 28.29 5.86
C LEU A 159 4.47 27.73 6.64
N ILE A 160 3.25 28.22 6.37
CA ILE A 160 2.02 27.71 6.99
C ILE A 160 1.78 26.24 6.63
N VAL A 161 1.99 25.88 5.35
CA VAL A 161 1.84 24.50 4.88
C VAL A 161 2.84 23.57 5.55
N ALA A 162 4.08 24.03 5.75
CA ALA A 162 5.18 23.27 6.35
C ALA A 162 5.37 21.89 5.69
N CYS A 163 5.29 21.85 4.35
CA CYS A 163 5.49 20.62 3.58
C CYS A 163 6.94 20.12 3.76
N PRO A 164 7.16 18.86 4.15
CA PRO A 164 8.50 18.30 4.24
C PRO A 164 9.12 18.13 2.85
N THR A 165 10.44 18.24 2.75
CA THR A 165 11.13 17.98 1.48
C THR A 165 11.06 16.48 1.13
N PRO A 166 11.19 16.11 -0.15
CA PRO A 166 11.17 14.70 -0.58
C PRO A 166 12.22 13.84 0.13
N GLU A 167 13.39 14.41 0.41
CA GLU A 167 14.49 13.77 1.14
C GLU A 167 14.10 13.55 2.60
N GLN A 168 13.49 14.53 3.26
CA GLN A 168 13.01 14.40 4.63
C GLN A 168 11.96 13.29 4.73
N VAL A 169 11.01 13.21 3.80
CA VAL A 169 10.00 12.15 3.75
C VAL A 169 10.68 10.78 3.53
N SER A 170 11.62 10.69 2.60
CA SER A 170 12.36 9.45 2.32
C SER A 170 13.16 8.96 3.52
N VAL A 171 13.86 9.86 4.23
CA VAL A 171 14.59 9.55 5.47
C VAL A 171 13.62 9.16 6.58
N PHE A 172 12.51 9.88 6.72
CA PHE A 172 11.50 9.61 7.74
C PHE A 172 10.89 8.21 7.57
N ILE A 173 10.57 7.81 6.34
CA ILE A 173 10.08 6.46 6.04
C ILE A 173 11.18 5.41 6.28
N SER A 174 12.41 5.68 5.84
CA SER A 174 13.52 4.71 5.92
C SER A 174 14.02 4.48 7.35
N SER A 175 14.03 5.51 8.20
CA SER A 175 14.43 5.41 9.61
C SER A 175 13.45 4.59 10.44
N ALA A 176 12.15 4.73 10.19
CA ALA A 176 11.12 3.88 10.80
C ALA A 176 11.27 2.40 10.38
N SER A 177 11.68 2.13 9.14
CA SER A 177 12.02 0.77 8.69
C SER A 177 13.08 0.13 9.57
N LEU A 178 14.19 0.84 9.85
CA LEU A 178 15.30 0.32 10.67
C LEU A 178 14.89 -0.04 12.11
N ILE A 179 13.92 0.69 12.68
CA ILE A 179 13.40 0.41 14.03
C ILE A 179 12.61 -0.90 14.03
N SER A 180 11.79 -1.14 13.00
CA SER A 180 10.97 -2.36 12.90
C SER A 180 11.83 -3.62 12.75
N TYR A 181 12.93 -3.58 12.00
CA TYR A 181 13.81 -4.74 11.78
C TYR A 181 14.64 -5.15 13.01
N ASN A 182 14.83 -4.25 13.98
CA ASN A 182 15.62 -4.54 15.19
C ASN A 182 14.81 -5.28 16.26
N GLU A 183 13.49 -5.34 16.16
CA GLU A 183 12.66 -6.13 17.07
C GLU A 183 12.28 -7.46 16.39
N PRO A 184 12.83 -8.61 16.83
CA PRO A 184 12.49 -9.89 16.21
C PRO A 184 10.99 -10.17 16.37
N VAL A 185 10.34 -10.36 15.24
CA VAL A 185 8.93 -10.74 15.18
C VAL A 185 8.79 -12.18 15.70
N LEU A 186 8.22 -12.31 16.90
CA LEU A 186 8.01 -13.63 17.51
C LEU A 186 6.89 -14.39 16.76
N PRO A 187 7.03 -15.71 16.57
CA PRO A 187 5.98 -16.53 15.96
C PRO A 187 4.68 -16.46 16.78
N TYR A 188 3.55 -16.61 16.08
CA TYR A 188 2.20 -16.57 16.65
C TYR A 188 2.09 -17.47 17.90
N GLY A 189 1.50 -16.93 18.97
CA GLY A 189 1.31 -17.64 20.24
C GLY A 189 2.41 -17.47 21.30
N LYS A 190 3.57 -16.89 20.98
CA LYS A 190 4.60 -16.56 21.99
C LYS A 190 4.36 -15.15 22.55
N LYS A 191 3.91 -15.06 23.81
CA LYS A 191 3.80 -13.76 24.52
C LYS A 191 5.18 -13.14 24.70
N ARG A 192 5.30 -11.85 24.39
CA ARG A 192 6.47 -11.00 24.68
C ARG A 192 6.80 -11.09 26.18
N LYS A 193 8.00 -11.54 26.53
CA LYS A 193 8.54 -11.25 27.87
C LYS A 193 8.74 -9.74 27.92
N THR A 194 8.01 -9.05 28.79
CA THR A 194 8.24 -7.63 29.07
C THR A 194 9.66 -7.51 29.60
N SER A 195 10.61 -7.20 28.73
CA SER A 195 11.90 -6.67 29.13
C SER A 195 11.61 -5.37 29.87
N THR A 196 11.74 -5.40 31.19
CA THR A 196 11.76 -4.23 32.04
C THR A 196 12.74 -3.24 31.43
N ALA A 197 12.26 -2.04 31.11
CA ALA A 197 13.08 -0.92 30.67
C ALA A 197 14.33 -0.82 31.55
N ARG A 198 15.49 -1.15 30.98
CA ARG A 198 16.78 -0.95 31.63
C ARG A 198 16.99 0.55 31.66
N LYS A 199 16.64 1.18 32.79
CA LYS A 199 17.00 2.57 33.06
C LYS A 199 18.51 2.73 32.83
N PRO A 200 18.99 3.79 32.17
CA PRO A 200 20.42 4.03 32.05
C PRO A 200 20.96 4.28 33.46
N ASN A 201 21.79 3.37 33.95
CA ASN A 201 22.41 3.48 35.27
C ASN A 201 23.64 4.39 35.14
N VAL A 202 23.48 5.67 35.44
CA VAL A 202 24.58 6.63 35.60
C VAL A 202 25.14 6.45 37.02
N ALA A 203 25.98 5.43 37.20
CA ALA A 203 26.79 5.27 38.40
C ALA A 203 27.99 4.37 38.08
N ASN A 204 28.95 4.93 37.34
CA ASN A 204 30.33 4.44 37.41
C ASN A 204 31.31 5.55 37.02
N ILE A 205 31.38 6.60 37.84
CA ILE A 205 32.59 7.43 37.91
C ILE A 205 33.44 6.73 38.98
N LYS A 206 34.45 5.97 38.55
CA LYS A 206 35.54 5.58 39.46
C LYS A 206 36.49 6.78 39.51
N GLU A 207 36.36 7.57 40.57
CA GLU A 207 37.43 8.45 41.04
C GLU A 207 38.61 7.55 41.44
N SER A 208 39.69 7.58 40.66
CA SER A 208 40.99 7.09 41.12
C SER A 208 41.68 8.24 41.86
N ASN A 209 41.47 8.30 43.18
CA ASN A 209 42.29 9.10 44.08
C ASN A 209 43.73 8.58 44.05
N VAL A 210 44.65 9.49 43.76
CA VAL A 210 46.09 9.34 43.95
C VAL A 210 46.36 9.65 45.42
N GLU A 211 46.81 8.66 46.19
CA GLU A 211 47.38 8.92 47.51
C GLU A 211 48.66 8.10 47.70
N SER A 212 49.75 8.83 47.86
CA SER A 212 51.13 8.42 48.07
C SER A 212 51.46 8.27 49.55
N ALA A 213 52.58 7.57 49.81
CA ALA A 213 53.33 7.41 51.08
C ALA A 213 52.97 6.13 51.85
N SER A 214 53.88 5.33 52.42
CA SER A 214 55.34 5.37 52.58
C SER A 214 55.75 4.06 53.26
N ASN A 215 56.83 3.40 52.84
CA ASN A 215 57.43 2.29 53.60
C ASN A 215 58.68 2.78 54.36
N PRO A 216 58.93 2.30 55.60
CA PRO A 216 60.11 2.66 56.37
C PRO A 216 61.31 1.72 56.13
N VAL A 217 62.49 2.29 56.35
CA VAL A 217 63.87 1.72 56.37
C VAL A 217 64.10 1.06 57.76
N PRO A 218 64.95 0.03 57.96
CA PRO A 218 66.41 0.01 57.77
C PRO A 218 66.93 -0.86 56.62
#